data_AF-A0A944NBJ0-F1
#
_entry.id   AF-A0A944NBJ0-F1
#
_cell.length_a   1.000
_cell.length_b   1.000
_cell.length_c   1.000
_cell.angle_alpha   90.00
_cell.angle_beta   90.00
_cell.angle_gamma   90.00
#
_symmetry.space_group_name_H-M   'P 1'
#
loop_
_entity.id
_entity.type
_entity.pdbx_description
1 polymer ?
#
loop_
_entity_poly.entity_id
_entity_poly.type
_entity_poly.pdbx_seq_one_letter_code
_entity_poly.pdbx_strand_id
1 'polypeptide(L)'
;MKIHHNQEIDYLSIDFSDEIESKSEYKDGITVRYNKKGAVIGIDITDSMKLFASSDLMTLQEACEFLGISESTMRRRVKANKVKYTKEGKDYRFKKAEIIKLAA
;
A
#
# COMPACT_ATOMS: atom_id res chain seq x y z
N MET A 1 -3.81 -27.39 3.39
CA MET A 1 -3.42 -26.18 2.64
C MET A 1 -3.90 -26.32 1.22
N LYS A 2 -4.66 -25.36 0.71
CA LYS A 2 -5.16 -25.31 -0.67
C LYS A 2 -4.66 -24.03 -1.32
N ILE A 3 -4.31 -24.09 -2.60
CA ILE A 3 -3.84 -22.94 -3.37
C ILE A 3 -4.76 -22.79 -4.57
N HIS A 4 -5.35 -21.62 -4.72
CA HIS A 4 -6.27 -21.28 -5.80
C HIS A 4 -5.67 -20.12 -6.60
N HIS A 5 -5.42 -20.33 -7.88
CA HIS A 5 -4.87 -19.31 -8.77
C HIS A 5 -5.86 -19.03 -9.88
N ASN A 6 -6.22 -17.75 -10.06
CA ASN A 6 -7.01 -17.29 -11.19
C ASN A 6 -6.17 -16.30 -12.01
N GLN A 7 -5.72 -16.75 -13.18
CA GLN A 7 -4.88 -15.99 -14.10
C GLN A 7 -5.62 -14.80 -14.76
N GLU A 8 -6.94 -14.89 -14.93
CA GLU A 8 -7.70 -13.84 -15.62
C GLU A 8 -7.71 -12.52 -14.84
N ILE A 9 -7.66 -12.63 -13.51
CA ILE A 9 -7.71 -11.50 -12.58
C ILE A 9 -6.42 -11.35 -11.77
N ASP A 10 -5.37 -12.08 -12.13
CA ASP A 10 -4.08 -12.12 -11.44
C ASP A 10 -4.23 -12.20 -9.90
N TYR A 11 -4.86 -13.29 -9.49
CA TYR A 11 -5.29 -13.56 -8.12
C TYR A 11 -4.76 -14.90 -7.63
N LEU A 12 -4.18 -14.91 -6.44
CA LEU A 12 -3.70 -16.09 -5.75
C LEU A 12 -4.29 -16.14 -4.34
N SER A 13 -5.01 -17.21 -4.02
CA SER A 13 -5.48 -17.50 -2.67
C SER A 13 -4.75 -18.70 -2.10
N ILE A 14 -4.37 -18.61 -0.84
CA ILE A 14 -3.74 -19.68 -0.06
C ILE A 14 -4.60 -19.89 1.18
N ASP A 15 -5.31 -21.02 1.23
CA ASP A 15 -6.08 -21.44 2.39
C ASP A 15 -5.24 -22.35 3.28
N PHE A 16 -5.05 -21.94 4.54
CA PHE A 16 -4.38 -22.75 5.55
C PHE A 16 -5.35 -23.70 6.25
N SER A 17 -6.63 -23.30 6.36
CA SER A 17 -7.69 -24.05 7.03
C SER A 17 -9.03 -23.91 6.29
N ASP A 18 -9.93 -24.88 6.48
CA ASP A 18 -11.32 -24.85 5.98
C ASP A 18 -12.28 -24.17 6.99
N GLU A 19 -11.75 -23.51 8.01
CA GLU A 19 -12.54 -22.76 8.98
C GLU A 19 -13.18 -21.51 8.37
N ILE A 20 -14.33 -21.10 8.95
CA ILE A 20 -15.09 -19.95 8.47
C ILE A 20 -14.37 -18.64 8.83
N GLU A 21 -14.21 -17.78 7.82
CA GLU A 21 -13.72 -16.41 7.99
C GLU A 21 -14.65 -15.59 8.89
N SER A 22 -14.06 -14.88 9.84
CA SER A 22 -14.76 -13.90 10.68
C SER A 22 -14.32 -12.47 10.43
N LYS A 23 -13.07 -12.26 10.01
CA LYS A 23 -12.48 -10.94 9.79
C LYS A 23 -11.38 -11.06 8.72
N SER A 24 -11.22 -10.02 7.92
CA SER A 24 -10.08 -9.86 7.02
C SER A 24 -9.44 -8.48 7.19
N GLU A 25 -8.14 -8.41 6.88
CA GLU A 25 -7.36 -7.17 6.86
C GLU A 25 -6.62 -7.06 5.53
N TYR A 26 -6.87 -5.98 4.80
CA TYR A 26 -6.19 -5.68 3.54
C TYR A 26 -5.03 -4.72 3.77
N LYS A 27 -3.84 -5.07 3.27
CA LYS A 27 -2.67 -4.20 3.25
C LYS A 27 -1.81 -4.53 2.04
N ASP A 28 -1.52 -3.50 1.23
CA ASP A 28 -0.56 -3.56 0.13
C ASP A 28 -0.77 -4.74 -0.84
N GLY A 29 -2.01 -5.02 -1.22
CA GLY A 29 -2.34 -6.12 -2.14
C GLY A 29 -2.54 -7.49 -1.51
N ILE A 30 -2.39 -7.56 -0.20
CA ILE A 30 -2.48 -8.79 0.57
C ILE A 30 -3.66 -8.67 1.53
N THR A 31 -4.62 -9.57 1.39
CA THR A 31 -5.70 -9.75 2.37
C THR A 31 -5.36 -10.92 3.28
N VAL A 32 -5.26 -10.67 4.58
CA VAL A 32 -5.11 -11.73 5.58
C VAL A 32 -6.48 -12.05 6.17
N ARG A 33 -6.89 -13.31 6.10
CA ARG A 33 -8.18 -13.81 6.60
C ARG A 33 -8.00 -14.49 7.96
N TYR A 34 -8.88 -14.16 8.91
CA TYR A 34 -8.86 -14.64 10.29
C TYR A 34 -10.18 -15.32 10.67
N ASN A 35 -10.11 -16.34 11.52
CA ASN A 35 -11.28 -16.92 12.17
C ASN A 35 -11.75 -16.09 13.39
N LYS A 36 -12.85 -16.51 14.04
CA LYS A 36 -13.37 -15.89 15.27
C LYS A 36 -12.40 -15.88 16.45
N LYS A 37 -11.41 -16.79 16.45
CA LYS A 37 -10.37 -16.89 17.49
C LYS A 37 -9.15 -16.01 17.20
N GLY A 38 -9.13 -15.31 16.08
CA GLY A 38 -8.01 -14.48 15.64
C GLY A 38 -6.85 -15.24 15.00
N ALA A 39 -7.00 -16.53 14.71
CA ALA A 39 -5.99 -17.29 13.97
C ALA A 39 -6.12 -17.02 12.46
N VAL A 40 -4.98 -16.95 11.78
CA VAL A 40 -4.91 -16.79 10.32
C VAL A 40 -5.37 -18.10 9.65
N ILE A 41 -6.36 -17.99 8.78
CA ILE A 41 -6.94 -19.13 8.06
C ILE A 41 -6.63 -19.11 6.56
N GLY A 42 -6.22 -17.96 6.03
CA GLY A 42 -5.81 -17.84 4.63
C GLY A 42 -5.26 -16.47 4.28
N ILE A 43 -4.67 -16.38 3.09
CA ILE A 43 -4.12 -15.17 2.51
C ILE A 43 -4.60 -15.08 1.06
N ASP A 44 -5.06 -13.90 0.66
CA ASP A 44 -5.35 -13.60 -0.74
C ASP A 44 -4.39 -12.53 -1.23
N ILE A 45 -3.78 -12.79 -2.37
CA ILE A 45 -2.85 -11.91 -3.06
C ILE A 45 -3.53 -11.52 -4.35
N THR A 46 -3.70 -10.22 -4.55
CA THR A 46 -4.29 -9.67 -5.77
C THR A 46 -3.26 -8.76 -6.46
N ASP A 47 -3.45 -8.54 -7.76
CA ASP A 47 -2.68 -7.56 -8.54
C ASP A 47 -2.86 -6.14 -7.98
N SER A 48 -2.04 -5.88 -6.97
CA SER A 48 -1.77 -4.61 -6.35
C SER A 48 -0.98 -3.67 -7.27
N MET A 49 -0.85 -3.94 -8.57
CA MET A 49 -0.39 -2.95 -9.53
C MET A 49 -1.53 -2.34 -10.34
N LYS A 50 -2.61 -3.08 -10.62
CA LYS A 50 -3.77 -2.51 -11.36
C LYS A 50 -4.72 -1.68 -10.50
N LEU A 51 -4.90 -2.01 -9.22
CA LEU A 51 -5.70 -1.19 -8.28
C LEU A 51 -4.97 0.10 -7.86
N PHE A 52 -3.63 0.07 -7.87
CA PHE A 52 -2.77 1.20 -7.49
C PHE A 52 -2.47 2.16 -8.65
N ALA A 53 -2.92 1.83 -9.86
CA ALA A 53 -2.96 2.77 -10.98
C ALA A 53 -3.93 3.95 -10.76
N SER A 54 -4.66 3.98 -9.63
CA SER A 54 -5.62 5.05 -9.32
C SER A 54 -5.03 6.25 -8.58
N SER A 55 -3.76 6.23 -8.14
CA SER A 55 -3.05 7.46 -7.79
C SER A 55 -1.53 7.26 -7.76
N ASP A 56 -0.85 7.74 -8.80
CA ASP A 56 0.62 7.94 -8.84
C ASP A 56 1.12 8.93 -7.76
N LEU A 57 0.21 9.52 -6.98
CA LEU A 57 0.45 10.56 -6.01
C LEU A 57 0.35 10.01 -4.58
N MET A 58 1.41 10.23 -3.82
CA MET A 58 1.50 10.02 -2.37
C MET A 58 1.10 11.29 -1.63
N THR A 59 0.47 11.13 -0.49
CA THR A 59 0.28 12.19 0.51
C THR A 59 1.61 12.57 1.16
N LEU A 60 1.62 13.69 1.91
CA LEU A 60 2.78 14.07 2.70
C LEU A 60 3.18 13.01 3.71
N GLN A 61 2.19 12.41 4.38
CA GLN A 61 2.44 11.40 5.40
C GLN A 61 3.08 10.16 4.79
N GLU A 62 2.51 9.61 3.72
CA GLU A 62 3.05 8.42 3.03
C GLU A 62 4.47 8.68 2.50
N ALA A 63 4.73 9.86 1.95
CA ALA A 63 6.07 10.21 1.47
C ALA A 63 7.09 10.33 2.63
N CYS A 64 6.65 10.78 3.81
CA CYS A 64 7.50 10.86 5.00
C CYS A 64 7.80 9.46 5.57
N GLU A 65 6.79 8.61 5.66
CA GLU A 65 6.92 7.21 6.09
C GLU A 65 7.88 6.45 5.16
N PHE A 66 7.73 6.63 3.84
CA PHE A 66 8.61 6.00 2.86
C PHE A 66 10.07 6.46 2.98
N LEU A 67 10.32 7.75 3.19
CA LEU A 67 11.67 8.30 3.31
C LEU A 67 12.27 8.15 4.71
N GLY A 68 11.50 7.69 5.70
CA GLY A 68 11.93 7.64 7.10
C GLY A 68 12.25 9.01 7.70
N ILE A 69 11.57 10.08 7.25
CA ILE A 69 11.81 11.46 7.72
C ILE A 69 10.56 12.06 8.36
N SER A 70 10.74 13.07 9.19
CA SER A 70 9.62 13.84 9.75
C SER A 70 8.96 14.76 8.72
N GLU A 71 7.67 15.06 8.91
CA GLU A 71 6.95 16.05 8.10
C GLU A 71 7.62 17.42 8.08
N SER A 72 8.19 17.86 9.20
CA SER A 72 8.89 19.14 9.29
C SER A 72 10.11 19.16 8.36
N THR A 73 10.83 18.04 8.26
CA THR A 73 11.93 17.85 7.32
C THR A 73 11.43 17.88 5.88
N MET A 74 10.33 17.17 5.59
CA MET A 74 9.75 17.12 4.26
C MET A 74 9.24 18.50 3.81
N ARG A 75 8.52 19.23 4.66
CA ARG A 75 8.07 20.62 4.42
C ARG A 75 9.23 21.57 4.21
N ARG A 76 10.35 21.40 4.93
CA ARG A 76 11.59 22.17 4.71
C ARG A 76 12.18 21.89 3.33
N ARG A 77 12.22 20.63 2.89
CA ARG A 77 12.70 20.26 1.55
C ARG A 77 11.80 20.81 0.44
N VAL A 78 10.48 20.78 0.65
CA VAL A 78 9.49 21.42 -0.24
C VAL A 78 9.73 22.93 -0.36
N LYS A 79 9.90 23.64 0.77
CA LYS A 79 10.23 25.08 0.77
C LYS A 79 11.55 25.41 0.08
N ALA A 80 12.52 24.50 0.17
CA ALA A 80 13.82 24.62 -0.49
C ALA A 80 13.82 24.18 -1.96
N ASN A 81 12.65 23.89 -2.55
CA ASN A 81 12.49 23.38 -3.93
C ASN A 81 13.28 22.10 -4.23
N LYS A 82 13.58 21.29 -3.21
CA LYS A 82 14.31 20.01 -3.36
C LYS A 82 13.40 18.83 -3.68
N VAL A 83 12.09 19.00 -3.61
CA VAL A 83 11.10 17.96 -3.86
C VAL A 83 9.99 18.54 -4.71
N LYS A 84 9.68 17.86 -5.83
CA LYS A 84 8.53 18.23 -6.66
C LYS A 84 7.23 17.79 -6.00
N TYR A 85 6.25 18.67 -6.01
CA TYR A 85 4.93 18.42 -5.44
C TYR A 85 3.86 19.06 -6.30
N THR A 86 2.64 18.55 -6.16
CA THR A 86 1.41 19.16 -6.65
C THR A 86 0.56 19.52 -5.43
N LYS A 87 -0.17 20.64 -5.49
CA LYS A 87 -1.15 20.97 -4.45
C LYS A 87 -2.53 20.51 -4.90
N GLU A 88 -3.19 19.77 -4.03
CA GLU A 88 -4.59 19.40 -4.17
C GLU A 88 -5.33 20.09 -3.01
N GLY A 89 -5.89 21.28 -3.30
CA GLY A 89 -6.42 22.17 -2.26
C GLY A 89 -5.33 22.66 -1.29
N LYS A 90 -5.41 22.21 -0.02
CA LYS A 90 -4.43 22.54 1.04
C LYS A 90 -3.35 21.48 1.21
N ASP A 91 -3.52 20.32 0.58
CA ASP A 91 -2.64 19.17 0.80
C ASP A 91 -1.55 19.07 -0.27
N TYR A 92 -0.42 18.53 0.15
CA TYR A 92 0.66 18.18 -0.74
C TYR A 92 0.46 16.77 -1.31
N ARG A 93 0.71 16.64 -2.60
CA ARG A 93 0.73 15.39 -3.35
C ARG A 93 2.08 15.23 -4.04
N PHE A 94 2.65 14.04 -3.96
CA PHE A 94 4.00 13.76 -4.44
C PHE A 94 3.97 12.58 -5.39
N LYS A 95 4.53 12.73 -6.60
CA LYS A 95 4.66 11.57 -7.49
C LYS A 95 5.56 10.52 -6.85
N LYS A 96 5.06 9.29 -6.73
CA LYS A 96 5.80 8.17 -6.11
C LYS A 96 7.17 7.96 -6.75
N ALA A 97 7.23 7.99 -8.08
CA ALA A 97 8.49 7.87 -8.83
C ALA A 97 9.53 8.95 -8.49
N GLU A 98 9.10 10.17 -8.17
CA GLU A 98 10.02 11.26 -7.78
C GLU A 98 10.49 11.12 -6.33
N ILE A 99 9.65 10.59 -5.44
CA ILE A 99 10.04 10.29 -4.05
C ILE A 99 11.04 9.14 -3.99
N ILE A 100 10.86 8.09 -4.80
CA ILE A 100 11.80 6.97 -4.88
C ILE A 100 13.21 7.44 -5.28
N LYS A 101 13.32 8.39 -6.22
CA LYS A 101 14.62 8.98 -6.62
C LYS A 101 15.36 9.71 -5.49
N LEU A 102 14.67 10.09 -4.41
CA LEU A 102 15.28 10.77 -3.26
C LEU A 102 15.80 9.80 -2.19
N ALA A 103 15.41 8.52 -2.27
CA ALA A 103 15.86 7.48 -1.36
C ALA A 103 17.11 6.72 -1.87
N ALA A 104 17.36 6.78 -3.18
CA ALA A 104 18.58 6.28 -3.83
C ALA A 104 19.71 7.32 -3.75
#